data_AF-A0A7X8UTJ0-F1
#
_entry.id   AF-A0A7X8UTJ0-F1
#
_cell.length_a   1.000
_cell.length_b   1.000
_cell.length_c   1.000
_cell.angle_alpha   90.00
_cell.angle_beta   90.00
_cell.angle_gamma   90.00
#
_symmetry.space_group_name_H-M   'P 1'
#
loop_
_entity.id
_entity.type
_entity.pdbx_description
1 polymer ?
#
loop_
_entity_poly.entity_id
_entity_poly.type
_entity_poly.pdbx_seq_one_letter_code
_entity_poly.pdbx_strand_id
1 'polypeptide(L)'
;MYKPTPVSIENAPPVDRRRLIPFTHEEKRRIFRGMVAGELEAGILRYSRRTQLLKYAERLEIDEFEATLLIAEAQYHADQIEPIRFDSDASLDSLSRPESWSISVRLAVALISAIFINLLLIWWLIR
;
A
#
# COMPACT_ATOMS: atom_id res chain seq x y z
N MET A 1 48.80 29.15 -44.93
CA MET A 1 48.97 28.94 -43.49
C MET A 1 47.80 29.62 -42.79
N TYR A 2 46.73 28.89 -42.54
CA TYR A 2 45.46 29.43 -42.03
C TYR A 2 45.57 29.57 -40.50
N LYS A 3 45.41 30.79 -39.96
CA LYS A 3 45.28 31.02 -38.52
C LYS A 3 43.78 30.93 -38.17
N PRO A 4 43.34 29.99 -37.31
CA PRO A 4 41.97 29.99 -36.83
C PRO A 4 41.77 31.18 -35.90
N THR A 5 40.80 32.02 -36.21
CA THR A 5 40.30 33.11 -35.37
C THR A 5 39.75 32.51 -34.06
N PRO A 6 40.07 33.08 -32.88
CA PRO A 6 39.46 32.62 -31.64
C PRO A 6 37.97 32.95 -31.67
N VAL A 7 37.15 31.90 -31.61
CA VAL A 7 35.69 32.03 -31.48
C VAL A 7 35.42 32.63 -30.10
N SER A 8 35.02 33.90 -30.06
CA SER A 8 34.52 34.56 -28.85
C SER A 8 33.29 33.81 -28.34
N ILE A 9 33.48 33.06 -27.25
CA ILE A 9 32.42 32.40 -26.49
C ILE A 9 31.72 33.48 -25.62
N GLU A 10 31.14 34.50 -26.25
CA GLU A 10 30.50 35.62 -25.51
C GLU A 10 28.97 35.52 -25.51
N ASN A 11 28.39 34.61 -26.30
CA ASN A 11 26.93 34.45 -26.39
C ASN A 11 26.48 33.00 -26.16
N ALA A 12 27.03 32.34 -25.14
CA ALA A 12 26.36 31.15 -24.61
C ALA A 12 25.08 31.64 -23.91
N PRO A 13 23.88 31.22 -24.33
CA PRO A 13 22.67 31.50 -23.56
C PRO A 13 22.91 30.96 -22.14
N PRO A 14 22.44 31.67 -21.09
CA PRO A 14 22.55 31.14 -19.74
C PRO A 14 21.95 29.74 -19.77
N VAL A 15 22.78 28.74 -19.46
CA VAL A 15 22.33 27.37 -19.29
C VAL A 15 21.17 27.47 -18.31
N ASP A 16 19.95 27.29 -18.83
CA ASP A 16 18.73 27.32 -18.05
C ASP A 16 18.83 26.10 -17.14
N ARG A 17 19.47 26.32 -15.99
CA ARG A 17 19.47 25.43 -14.84
C ARG A 17 18.01 25.40 -14.44
N ARG A 18 17.26 24.50 -15.10
CA ARG A 18 15.87 24.14 -14.84
C ARG A 18 15.57 24.57 -13.43
N ARG A 19 14.82 25.66 -13.30
CA ARG A 19 14.39 26.19 -12.02
C ARG A 19 13.96 25.00 -11.19
N LEU A 20 14.80 24.62 -10.23
CA LEU A 20 14.45 23.72 -9.16
C LEU A 20 13.52 24.56 -8.32
N ILE A 21 12.28 24.74 -8.80
CA ILE A 21 11.22 25.31 -8.00
C ILE A 21 11.05 24.25 -6.91
N PRO A 22 11.45 24.54 -5.66
CA PRO A 22 11.23 23.58 -4.60
C PRO A 22 9.73 23.31 -4.58
N PHE A 23 9.35 22.04 -4.75
CA PHE A 23 7.93 21.68 -4.68
C PHE A 23 7.40 22.19 -3.35
N THR A 24 6.34 22.98 -3.43
CA THR A 24 5.65 23.45 -2.25
C THR A 24 5.12 22.25 -1.47
N HIS A 25 4.94 22.42 -0.17
CA HIS A 25 4.41 21.37 0.68
C HIS A 25 3.05 20.85 0.14
N GLU A 26 2.20 21.74 -0.32
CA GLU A 26 0.91 21.40 -0.96
C GLU A 26 1.06 20.57 -2.23
N GLU A 27 2.06 20.86 -3.07
CA GLU A 27 2.31 20.07 -4.29
C GLU A 27 2.77 18.66 -3.95
N LYS A 28 3.65 18.50 -2.96
CA LYS A 28 4.09 17.19 -2.46
C LYS A 28 2.91 16.37 -1.95
N ARG A 29 2.01 16.98 -1.17
CA ARG A 29 0.78 16.34 -0.68
C ARG A 29 -0.14 15.92 -1.81
N ARG A 30 -0.29 16.76 -2.84
CA ARG A 30 -1.12 16.44 -4.02
C ARG A 30 -0.54 15.26 -4.81
N ILE A 31 0.77 15.25 -5.02
CA ILE A 31 1.49 14.17 -5.69
C ILE A 31 1.34 12.85 -4.89
N PHE A 32 1.51 12.92 -3.57
CA PHE A 32 1.34 11.77 -2.69
C PHE A 32 -0.10 11.22 -2.74
N ARG A 33 -1.11 12.08 -2.64
CA ARG A 33 -2.53 11.67 -2.77
C ARG A 33 -2.81 10.94 -4.09
N GLY A 34 -2.26 11.44 -5.20
CA GLY A 34 -2.39 10.78 -6.51
C GLY A 34 -1.77 9.38 -6.53
N MET A 35 -0.61 9.20 -5.89
CA MET A 35 0.02 7.87 -5.77
C MET A 35 -0.81 6.92 -4.92
N VAL A 36 -1.34 7.39 -3.79
CA VAL A 36 -2.20 6.56 -2.93
C VAL A 36 -3.46 6.14 -3.70
N ALA A 37 -4.12 7.07 -4.39
CA ALA A 37 -5.31 6.77 -5.18
C ALA A 37 -5.05 5.74 -6.31
N GLY A 38 -3.89 5.80 -6.96
CA GLY A 38 -3.50 4.83 -8.00
C GLY A 38 -3.13 3.45 -7.46
N GLU A 39 -2.71 3.34 -6.20
CA GLU A 39 -2.34 2.08 -5.53
C GLU A 39 -3.50 1.48 -4.72
N LEU A 40 -4.65 2.16 -4.66
CA LEU A 40 -5.86 1.62 -4.05
C LEU A 40 -6.55 0.65 -5.02
N GLU A 41 -6.43 -0.65 -4.76
CA GLU A 41 -7.18 -1.69 -5.44
C GLU A 41 -8.55 -1.84 -4.75
N ALA A 42 -9.64 -1.44 -5.43
CA ALA A 42 -11.01 -1.54 -4.90
C ALA A 42 -11.22 -0.90 -3.51
N GLY A 43 -10.54 0.22 -3.24
CA GLY A 43 -10.63 0.94 -1.96
C GLY A 43 -9.81 0.31 -0.82
N ILE A 44 -9.14 -0.82 -1.06
CA ILE A 44 -8.34 -1.51 -0.05
C ILE A 44 -6.86 -1.34 -0.38
N LEU A 45 -6.08 -0.97 0.63
CA LEU A 45 -4.63 -0.87 0.52
C LEU A 45 -3.97 -2.09 1.18
N ARG A 46 -3.25 -2.89 0.38
CA ARG A 46 -2.49 -4.04 0.90
C ARG A 46 -1.34 -3.56 1.79
N TYR A 47 -0.98 -4.36 2.80
CA TYR A 47 0.10 -4.03 3.74
C TYR A 47 1.43 -3.70 3.04
N SER A 48 1.84 -4.49 2.03
CA SER A 48 3.11 -4.21 1.32
C SER A 48 3.08 -2.88 0.56
N ARG A 49 1.92 -2.52 -0.02
CA ARG A 49 1.71 -1.23 -0.71
C ARG A 49 1.72 -0.07 0.25
N ARG A 50 1.13 -0.23 1.43
CA ARG A 50 1.22 0.75 2.52
C ARG A 50 2.67 1.01 2.92
N THR A 51 3.47 -0.03 3.12
CA THR A 51 4.90 0.12 3.44
C THR A 51 5.68 0.82 2.33
N GLN A 52 5.35 0.55 1.05
CA GLN A 52 5.96 1.25 -0.08
C GLN A 52 5.59 2.73 -0.11
N LEU A 53 4.31 3.07 0.11
CA LEU A 53 3.84 4.46 0.15
C LEU A 53 4.52 5.27 1.26
N LEU A 54 4.70 4.68 2.45
CA LEU A 54 5.43 5.35 3.54
C LEU A 54 6.89 5.65 3.16
N LYS A 55 7.56 4.74 2.47
CA LYS A 55 8.92 4.99 1.94
C LYS A 55 8.94 6.09 0.88
N TYR A 56 7.88 6.25 0.09
CA TYR A 56 7.75 7.35 -0.86
C TYR A 56 7.44 8.68 -0.17
N ALA A 57 6.66 8.68 0.90
CA ALA A 57 6.42 9.86 1.72
C ALA A 57 7.71 10.39 2.34
N GLU A 58 8.55 9.50 2.88
CA GLU A 58 9.87 9.85 3.42
C GLU A 58 10.75 10.53 2.35
N ARG A 59 10.75 10.01 1.12
CA ARG A 59 11.48 10.62 -0.02
C ARG A 59 10.90 11.96 -0.47
N LEU A 60 9.62 12.19 -0.23
CA LEU A 60 8.95 13.47 -0.51
C LEU A 60 9.12 14.46 0.64
N GLU A 61 9.80 14.07 1.74
CA GLU A 61 9.91 14.84 2.98
C GLU A 61 8.53 15.14 3.60
N ILE A 62 7.62 14.17 3.49
CA ILE A 62 6.31 14.18 4.17
C ILE A 62 6.45 13.35 5.44
N ASP A 63 6.01 13.89 6.56
CA ASP A 63 6.05 13.20 7.85
C ASP A 63 5.18 11.92 7.83
N GLU A 64 5.58 10.90 8.59
CA GLU A 64 4.87 9.62 8.66
C GLU A 64 3.42 9.79 9.13
N PHE A 65 3.18 10.69 10.09
CA PHE A 65 1.83 10.99 10.56
C PHE A 65 0.98 11.59 9.44
N GLU A 66 1.53 12.56 8.72
CA GLU A 66 0.83 13.20 7.60
C GLU A 66 0.57 12.23 6.46
N ALA A 67 1.54 11.39 6.11
CA ALA A 67 1.38 10.34 5.11
C ALA A 67 0.25 9.37 5.50
N THR A 68 0.20 8.98 6.77
CA THR A 68 -0.86 8.11 7.30
C THR A 68 -2.24 8.77 7.21
N LEU A 69 -2.33 10.07 7.49
CA LEU A 69 -3.57 10.83 7.38
C LEU A 69 -4.06 10.90 5.93
N LEU A 70 -3.16 11.20 4.98
CA LEU A 70 -3.48 11.26 3.55
C LEU A 70 -3.90 9.89 2.98
N ILE A 71 -3.33 8.80 3.50
CA ILE A 71 -3.75 7.44 3.15
C ILE A 71 -5.18 7.17 3.64
N ALA A 72 -5.48 7.50 4.90
CA ALA A 72 -6.81 7.32 5.47
C ALA A 72 -7.88 8.15 4.73
N GLU A 73 -7.56 9.41 4.38
CA GLU A 73 -8.42 10.28 3.58
C GLU A 73 -8.73 9.66 2.22
N ALA A 74 -7.71 9.17 1.50
CA ALA A 74 -7.90 8.52 0.21
C ALA A 74 -8.74 7.23 0.30
N GLN A 75 -8.54 6.43 1.36
CA GLN A 75 -9.36 5.24 1.62
C GLN A 75 -10.81 5.59 1.92
N TYR A 76 -11.05 6.63 2.73
CA TYR A 76 -12.40 7.11 3.04
C TYR A 76 -13.16 7.61 1.80
N HIS A 77 -12.47 8.25 0.86
CA HIS A 77 -13.06 8.66 -0.40
C HIS A 77 -13.25 7.50 -1.39
N ALA A 78 -12.38 6.48 -1.35
CA ALA A 78 -12.52 5.30 -2.18
C ALA A 78 -13.67 4.38 -1.72
N ASP A 79 -13.93 4.29 -0.42
CA ASP A 79 -15.03 3.49 0.16
C ASP A 79 -16.43 4.09 -0.13
N GLN A 80 -16.49 5.37 -0.51
CA GLN A 80 -17.71 6.01 -1.02
C GLN A 80 -18.03 5.62 -2.47
N ILE A 81 -17.12 4.93 -3.16
CA ILE A 81 -17.37 4.31 -4.46
C ILE A 81 -17.76 2.86 -4.18
N GLU A 82 -19.07 2.62 -4.24
CA GLU A 82 -19.75 1.33 -4.04
C GLU A 82 -18.89 0.12 -4.48
N PRO A 83 -18.54 -0.83 -3.58
CA PRO A 83 -17.66 -1.92 -3.93
C PRO A 83 -18.34 -2.82 -4.95
N ILE A 84 -17.78 -2.89 -6.16
CA ILE A 84 -18.10 -3.93 -7.12
C ILE A 84 -17.73 -5.27 -6.46
N ARG A 85 -18.74 -5.98 -5.96
CA ARG A 85 -18.63 -7.37 -5.53
C ARG A 85 -18.20 -8.18 -6.74
N PHE A 86 -16.93 -8.59 -6.76
CA PHE A 86 -16.51 -9.69 -7.61
C PHE A 86 -16.98 -10.98 -6.93
N ASP A 87 -18.17 -11.43 -7.33
CA ASP A 87 -18.55 -12.84 -7.20
C ASP A 87 -17.61 -13.64 -8.12
N SER A 88 -16.40 -13.93 -7.63
CA SER A 88 -15.51 -14.90 -8.25
C SER A 88 -15.58 -16.19 -7.44
N ASP A 89 -16.48 -17.05 -7.91
CA ASP A 89 -16.54 -18.47 -7.61
C ASP A 89 -15.16 -19.13 -7.55
N ALA A 90 -15.04 -20.06 -6.60
CA ALA A 90 -14.14 -21.21 -6.60
C ALA A 90 -12.63 -20.94 -6.78
N SER A 91 -11.90 -20.88 -5.66
CA SER A 91 -10.52 -21.36 -5.64
C SER A 91 -10.27 -22.28 -4.46
N LEU A 92 -10.26 -23.58 -4.78
CA LEU A 92 -9.90 -24.73 -3.93
C LEU A 92 -8.44 -24.70 -3.42
N ASP A 93 -7.67 -23.64 -3.70
CA ASP A 93 -6.29 -23.47 -3.23
C ASP A 93 -6.17 -22.93 -1.79
N SER A 94 -7.28 -22.51 -1.16
CA SER A 94 -7.27 -21.94 0.20
C SER A 94 -7.10 -22.96 1.33
N LEU A 95 -7.08 -24.27 1.02
CA LEU A 95 -6.94 -25.34 2.02
C LEU A 95 -5.47 -25.61 2.42
N SER A 96 -4.49 -25.04 1.72
CA SER A 96 -3.07 -25.44 1.86
C SER A 96 -2.17 -24.40 2.55
N ARG A 97 -2.70 -23.28 3.06
CA ARG A 97 -1.91 -22.25 3.76
C ARG A 97 -2.43 -22.00 5.18
N PRO A 98 -1.75 -22.52 6.23
CA PRO A 98 -2.17 -22.34 7.62
C PRO A 98 -1.94 -20.93 8.19
N GLU A 99 -1.29 -20.03 7.44
CA GLU A 99 -0.82 -18.73 7.96
C GLU A 99 -1.79 -17.55 7.72
N SER A 100 -2.92 -17.79 7.01
CA SER A 100 -3.92 -16.76 6.70
C SER A 100 -5.29 -16.98 7.36
N TRP A 101 -5.42 -17.90 8.32
CA TRP A 101 -6.70 -18.17 8.96
C TRP A 101 -7.06 -17.02 9.90
N SER A 102 -8.25 -16.45 9.70
CA SER A 102 -8.76 -15.38 10.56
C SER A 102 -8.84 -15.89 12.01
N ILE A 103 -8.61 -14.98 12.96
CA ILE A 103 -8.63 -15.28 14.40
C ILE A 103 -9.92 -16.02 14.79
N SER A 104 -11.05 -15.67 14.17
CA SER A 104 -12.34 -16.32 14.35
C SER A 104 -12.36 -17.78 13.90
N VAL A 105 -11.76 -18.12 12.76
CA VAL A 105 -11.66 -19.51 12.27
C VAL A 105 -10.78 -20.33 13.20
N ARG A 106 -9.65 -19.78 13.64
CA ARG A 106 -8.76 -20.45 14.60
C ARG A 106 -9.47 -20.74 15.93
N LEU A 107 -10.27 -19.79 16.42
CA LEU A 107 -11.09 -19.96 17.62
C LEU A 107 -12.17 -21.05 17.41
N ALA A 108 -12.88 -21.03 16.28
CA ALA A 108 -13.89 -22.02 15.97
C ALA A 108 -13.31 -23.44 15.92
N VAL A 109 -12.16 -23.61 15.25
CA VAL A 109 -11.47 -24.90 15.14
C VAL A 109 -10.97 -25.39 16.50
N ALA A 110 -10.38 -24.50 17.30
CA ALA A 110 -9.94 -24.84 18.66
C ALA A 110 -11.12 -25.29 19.53
N LEU A 111 -12.27 -24.62 19.43
CA LEU A 111 -13.47 -24.94 20.20
C LEU A 111 -14.06 -26.29 19.79
N ILE A 112 -14.17 -26.57 18.49
CA ILE A 112 -14.63 -27.86 17.97
C ILE A 112 -13.70 -28.99 18.43
N SER A 113 -12.38 -28.79 18.33
CA SER A 113 -11.38 -29.77 18.77
C SER A 113 -11.51 -30.07 20.27
N ALA A 114 -11.65 -29.04 21.10
CA ALA A 114 -11.83 -29.20 22.55
C ALA A 114 -13.09 -30.00 22.90
N ILE A 115 -14.23 -29.73 22.23
CA ILE A 115 -15.47 -30.48 22.42
C ILE A 115 -15.27 -31.96 22.06
N PHE A 116 -14.61 -32.23 20.94
CA PHE A 116 -14.40 -33.60 20.46
C PHE A 116 -13.55 -34.42 21.43
N ILE A 117 -12.45 -33.84 21.92
CA ILE A 117 -11.58 -34.46 22.93
C ILE A 117 -12.36 -34.74 24.21
N ASN A 118 -13.17 -33.78 24.67
CA ASN A 118 -13.97 -33.94 25.88
C ASN A 118 -15.01 -35.07 25.76
N LEU A 119 -15.71 -35.14 24.62
CA LEU A 119 -16.68 -36.23 24.37
C LEU A 119 -15.99 -37.60 24.28
N LEU A 120 -14.81 -37.66 23.65
CA LEU A 120 -14.04 -38.89 23.54
C LEU A 120 -13.57 -39.40 24.90
N LEU A 121 -13.14 -38.49 25.79
CA LEU A 121 -12.79 -38.79 27.18
C LEU A 121 -13.99 -39.33 27.98
N ILE A 122 -15.15 -38.68 27.87
CA ILE A 122 -16.38 -39.11 28.55
C ILE A 122 -16.79 -40.50 28.07
N TRP A 123 -16.76 -40.73 26.74
CA TRP A 123 -17.10 -42.02 26.16
C TRP A 123 -16.14 -43.12 26.61
N TRP A 124 -14.84 -42.84 26.64
CA TRP A 124 -13.84 -43.78 27.12
C TRP A 124 -13.97 -44.10 28.62
N LEU A 125 -14.40 -43.14 29.43
CA LEU A 125 -14.60 -43.36 30.87
C LEU A 125 -15.84 -44.20 31.18
N ILE A 126 -16.89 -44.06 30.37
CA ILE A 126 -18.17 -44.77 30.57
C ILE A 126 -18.10 -46.21 30.06
N ARG A 127 -17.17 -46.52 29.16
CA ARG A 127 -16.99 -47.84 28.56
C ARG A 127 -15.91 -48.65 29.26
#